data_AF-L1IQG3-F1
#
_entry.id   AF-L1IQG3-F1
#
_cell.length_a   1.000
_cell.length_b   1.000
_cell.length_c   1.000
_cell.angle_alpha   90.00
_cell.angle_beta   90.00
_cell.angle_gamma   90.00
#
_symmetry.space_group_name_H-M   'P 1'
#
loop_
_entity.id
_entity.type
_entity.pdbx_description
1 polymer ?
#
loop_
_entity_poly.entity_id
_entity_poly.type
_entity_poly.pdbx_seq_one_letter_code
_entity_poly.pdbx_strand_id
1 'polypeptide(L)'
;MVAVNQRVAQVVSNVLLFGLVFCMSASVNARSIKRIHKTQLALGLSLQWLLMPLLGFIFVKAVEPQYEVALTVMILTSSPGGSLSNWFCAIFNADLPLSVAMTTLSTIISLGMLPLNLLLYTYLAFNQRVDISWSILLITIGVVISAVTGGLMLAYYSGDNPLYKQRSQAIGSLIGLAIILWSSLVTTVETKAPILNPHWQYWICICGPILCGLFFSLFIASIPYFNIPRHTCVAIAIEVCFQNVAISSVASMSMFVDQYRRDLAVRVALTYGGIEIIVLLVFCIVLWKMDWMLAPSTDSIMKMITNNYQIGTMSREDAREEREESSQDGTEVALPIDTSARSASDYLDDGKENGAQVEPDDGKEVYLETRPNPHDGEKGNATAGANETITAMRACFEAL
;
A
#
# COMPACT_ATOMS: atom_id res chain seq x y z
N MET A 1 32.82 1.70 -24.70
CA MET A 1 32.58 0.86 -23.50
C MET A 1 31.51 1.46 -22.59
N VAL A 2 31.62 2.73 -22.17
CA VAL A 2 30.61 3.42 -21.31
C VAL A 2 29.20 3.41 -21.92
N ALA A 3 29.03 3.72 -23.21
CA ALA A 3 27.72 3.71 -23.86
C ALA A 3 27.09 2.31 -24.02
N VAL A 4 27.91 1.25 -24.06
CA VAL A 4 27.41 -0.14 -24.13
C VAL A 4 26.88 -0.58 -22.76
N ASN A 5 27.60 -0.26 -21.68
CA ASN A 5 27.12 -0.51 -20.32
C ASN A 5 25.80 0.23 -20.01
N GLN A 6 25.60 1.42 -20.59
CA GLN A 6 24.37 2.19 -20.38
C GLN A 6 23.13 1.61 -21.08
N ARG A 7 23.26 1.17 -22.34
CA ARG A 7 22.14 0.52 -23.03
C ARG A 7 21.75 -0.77 -22.33
N VAL A 8 22.75 -1.54 -21.88
CA VAL A 8 22.52 -2.73 -21.06
C VAL A 8 21.77 -2.35 -19.78
N ALA A 9 22.20 -1.30 -19.08
CA ALA A 9 21.53 -0.86 -17.86
C ALA A 9 20.08 -0.45 -18.05
N GLN A 10 19.78 0.29 -19.13
CA GLN A 10 18.40 0.66 -19.48
C GLN A 10 17.53 -0.56 -19.83
N VAL A 11 18.07 -1.50 -20.61
CA VAL A 11 17.36 -2.73 -20.96
C VAL A 11 17.07 -3.56 -19.71
N VAL A 12 18.05 -3.75 -18.82
CA VAL A 12 17.87 -4.46 -17.55
C VAL A 12 16.79 -3.78 -16.71
N SER A 13 16.85 -2.46 -16.53
CA SER A 13 15.86 -1.70 -15.77
C SER A 13 14.45 -1.86 -16.35
N ASN A 14 14.29 -1.83 -17.67
CA ASN A 14 12.99 -2.00 -18.33
C ASN A 14 12.45 -3.43 -18.21
N VAL A 15 13.32 -4.44 -18.28
CA VAL A 15 12.93 -5.85 -18.04
C VAL A 15 12.49 -6.05 -16.60
N LEU A 16 13.20 -5.47 -15.64
CA LEU A 16 12.81 -5.52 -14.24
C LEU A 16 11.48 -4.78 -14.00
N LEU A 17 11.29 -3.60 -14.61
CA LEU A 17 10.03 -2.86 -14.53
C LEU A 17 8.86 -3.67 -15.09
N PHE A 18 9.05 -4.29 -16.26
CA PHE A 18 8.05 -5.19 -16.84
C PHE A 18 7.71 -6.32 -15.86
N GLY A 19 8.71 -6.98 -15.28
CA GLY A 19 8.52 -8.03 -14.28
C GLY A 19 7.76 -7.55 -13.04
N LEU A 20 8.10 -6.37 -12.52
CA LEU A 20 7.41 -5.75 -11.38
C LEU A 20 5.93 -5.52 -11.69
N VAL A 21 5.63 -4.82 -12.79
CA VAL A 21 4.25 -4.47 -13.17
C VAL A 21 3.44 -5.72 -13.50
N PHE A 22 4.05 -6.70 -14.16
CA PHE A 22 3.44 -7.99 -14.46
C PHE A 22 3.08 -8.75 -13.19
N CYS A 23 4.02 -8.89 -12.25
CA CYS A 23 3.78 -9.59 -10.99
C CYS A 23 2.75 -8.90 -10.09
N MET A 24 2.77 -7.56 -10.03
CA MET A 24 1.73 -6.77 -9.33
C MET A 24 0.35 -6.93 -9.97
N SER A 25 0.29 -7.06 -11.29
CA SER A 25 -0.97 -7.32 -11.99
C SER A 25 -1.44 -8.77 -11.86
N ALA A 26 -0.50 -9.72 -11.73
CA ALA A 26 -0.77 -11.14 -11.50
C ALA A 26 -1.23 -11.44 -10.07
N SER A 27 -0.97 -10.55 -9.10
CA SER A 27 -1.42 -10.71 -7.72
C SER A 27 -2.85 -10.21 -7.48
N VAL A 28 -3.49 -9.60 -8.48
CA VAL A 28 -4.84 -9.02 -8.39
C VAL A 28 -5.86 -10.07 -7.91
N ASN A 29 -6.55 -9.75 -6.81
CA ASN A 29 -7.65 -10.56 -6.29
C ASN A 29 -9.00 -9.87 -6.46
N ALA A 30 -9.71 -10.19 -7.55
CA ALA A 30 -11.03 -9.62 -7.85
C ALA A 30 -12.08 -9.89 -6.76
N ARG A 31 -12.01 -11.02 -6.05
CA ARG A 31 -12.96 -11.34 -4.98
C ARG A 31 -12.73 -10.48 -3.74
N SER A 32 -11.46 -10.25 -3.37
CA SER A 32 -11.12 -9.37 -2.25
C SER A 32 -11.62 -7.94 -2.46
N ILE A 33 -11.56 -7.43 -3.71
CA ILE A 33 -12.05 -6.09 -4.05
C ILE A 33 -13.58 -5.98 -3.86
N LYS A 34 -14.35 -7.04 -4.16
CA LYS A 34 -15.82 -7.00 -4.08
C LYS A 34 -16.34 -6.80 -2.65
N ARG A 35 -15.58 -7.24 -1.65
CA ARG A 35 -15.94 -7.15 -0.22
C ARG A 35 -15.68 -5.76 0.38
N ILE A 36 -14.88 -4.93 -0.29
CA ILE A 36 -14.51 -3.61 0.22
C ILE A 36 -15.62 -2.60 -0.04
N HIS A 37 -15.88 -1.73 0.93
CA HIS A 37 -16.88 -0.69 0.80
C HIS A 37 -16.52 0.30 -0.32
N LYS A 38 -17.41 0.40 -1.32
CA LYS A 38 -17.16 1.15 -2.57
C LYS A 38 -16.79 2.61 -2.32
N THR A 39 -17.37 3.24 -1.30
CA THR A 39 -17.09 4.65 -0.95
C THR A 39 -15.65 4.86 -0.49
N GLN A 40 -15.12 3.95 0.35
CA GLN A 40 -13.74 4.04 0.87
C GLN A 40 -12.74 3.88 -0.28
N LEU A 41 -12.98 2.89 -1.12
CA LEU A 41 -12.17 2.59 -2.28
C LEU A 41 -12.19 3.72 -3.32
N ALA A 42 -13.38 4.24 -3.65
CA ALA A 42 -13.52 5.35 -4.59
C ALA A 42 -12.85 6.63 -4.09
N LEU A 43 -13.00 6.93 -2.79
CA LEU A 43 -12.34 8.08 -2.17
C LEU A 43 -10.83 7.94 -2.24
N GLY A 44 -10.28 6.80 -1.79
CA GLY A 44 -8.85 6.56 -1.81
C GLY A 44 -8.24 6.62 -3.22
N LEU A 45 -8.87 6.00 -4.21
CA LEU A 45 -8.43 6.07 -5.61
C LEU A 45 -8.52 7.50 -6.16
N SER A 46 -9.56 8.26 -5.82
CA SER A 46 -9.68 9.65 -6.23
C SER A 46 -8.55 10.51 -5.65
N LEU A 47 -8.22 10.31 -4.37
CA LEU A 47 -7.10 11.00 -3.73
C LEU A 47 -5.76 10.60 -4.35
N GLN A 48 -5.52 9.31 -4.61
CA GLN A 48 -4.29 8.85 -5.28
C GLN A 48 -4.08 9.56 -6.61
N TRP A 49 -5.11 9.61 -7.44
CA TRP A 49 -4.97 10.05 -8.84
C TRP A 49 -5.22 11.53 -9.08
N LEU A 50 -5.84 12.22 -8.13
CA LEU A 50 -6.12 13.66 -8.22
C LEU A 50 -5.26 14.46 -7.24
N LEU A 51 -5.30 14.12 -5.94
CA LEU A 51 -4.63 14.90 -4.90
C LEU A 51 -3.10 14.82 -5.02
N MET A 52 -2.53 13.61 -5.10
CA MET A 52 -1.07 13.46 -5.11
C MET A 52 -0.39 14.10 -6.34
N PRO A 53 -0.84 13.84 -7.58
CA PRO A 53 -0.30 14.51 -8.76
C PRO A 53 -0.42 16.03 -8.69
N LEU A 54 -1.55 16.52 -8.18
CA LEU A 54 -1.78 17.96 -7.99
C LEU A 54 -0.80 18.55 -6.97
N LEU A 55 -0.55 17.87 -5.85
CA LEU A 55 0.44 18.31 -4.87
C LEU A 55 1.84 18.32 -5.47
N GLY A 56 2.23 17.28 -6.19
CA GLY A 56 3.50 17.24 -6.92
C GLY A 56 3.66 18.44 -7.85
N PHE A 57 2.64 18.73 -8.65
CA PHE A 57 2.61 19.89 -9.52
C PHE A 57 2.70 21.23 -8.77
N ILE A 58 1.91 21.42 -7.71
CA ILE A 58 1.91 22.65 -6.91
C ILE A 58 3.30 22.91 -6.33
N PHE A 59 3.93 21.89 -5.74
CA PHE A 59 5.26 22.04 -5.17
C PHE A 59 6.31 22.32 -6.25
N VAL A 60 6.25 21.63 -7.39
CA VAL A 60 7.16 21.91 -8.52
C VAL A 60 7.00 23.35 -9.01
N LYS A 61 5.76 23.85 -9.15
CA LYS A 61 5.50 25.22 -9.60
C LYS A 61 5.85 26.28 -8.58
N ALA A 62 5.59 26.03 -7.30
CA ALA A 62 5.84 27.00 -6.24
C ALA A 62 7.34 27.14 -5.93
N VAL A 63 8.08 26.04 -6.04
CA VAL A 63 9.49 25.96 -5.65
C VAL A 63 10.41 26.18 -6.84
N GLU A 64 9.97 25.85 -8.06
CA GLU A 64 10.76 25.90 -9.30
C GLU A 64 12.13 25.20 -9.17
N PRO A 65 12.16 23.90 -8.80
CA PRO A 65 13.42 23.18 -8.65
C PRO A 65 14.05 22.88 -10.02
N GLN A 66 15.26 22.31 -10.00
CA GLN A 66 15.91 21.84 -11.23
C GLN A 66 15.02 20.85 -11.99
N TYR A 67 15.14 20.87 -13.32
CA TYR A 67 14.26 20.14 -14.23
C TYR A 67 14.21 18.63 -13.92
N GLU A 68 15.33 18.04 -13.53
CA GLU A 68 15.46 16.64 -13.15
C GLU A 68 14.66 16.32 -11.88
N VAL A 69 14.73 17.19 -10.87
CA VAL A 69 13.96 17.07 -9.62
C VAL A 69 12.47 17.23 -9.90
N ALA A 70 12.11 18.27 -10.66
CA ALA A 70 10.73 18.57 -11.00
C ALA A 70 10.05 17.39 -11.71
N LEU A 71 10.72 16.85 -12.73
CA LEU A 71 10.17 15.75 -13.53
C LEU A 71 10.05 14.46 -12.69
N THR A 72 11.08 14.10 -11.93
CA THR A 72 11.03 12.91 -11.08
C THR A 72 9.95 13.01 -10.00
N VAL A 73 9.78 14.17 -9.35
CA VAL A 73 8.71 14.36 -8.35
C VAL A 73 7.32 14.24 -8.98
N MET A 74 7.12 14.77 -10.19
CA MET A 74 5.84 14.58 -10.92
C MET A 74 5.58 13.11 -11.28
N ILE A 75 6.61 12.34 -11.63
CA ILE A 75 6.49 10.88 -11.86
C ILE A 75 6.17 10.15 -10.56
N LEU A 76 6.87 10.44 -9.47
CA LEU A 76 6.65 9.84 -8.15
C LEU A 76 5.21 10.07 -7.70
N THR A 77 4.76 11.33 -7.67
CA THR A 77 3.43 11.70 -7.20
C THR A 77 2.30 11.27 -8.13
N SER A 78 2.61 10.87 -9.36
CA SER A 78 1.66 10.27 -10.32
C SER A 78 1.75 8.76 -10.39
N SER A 79 2.58 8.11 -9.58
CA SER A 79 2.72 6.66 -9.56
C SER A 79 1.52 6.01 -8.84
N PRO A 80 1.27 4.71 -9.05
CA PRO A 80 0.36 3.96 -8.18
C PRO A 80 1.02 3.70 -6.81
N GLY A 81 0.21 3.20 -5.87
CA GLY A 81 0.68 2.73 -4.57
C GLY A 81 1.71 1.60 -4.69
N GLY A 82 2.59 1.48 -3.68
CA GLY A 82 3.63 0.44 -3.61
C GLY A 82 3.29 -0.70 -2.66
N SER A 83 3.83 -1.90 -2.87
CA SER A 83 3.53 -3.07 -2.00
C SER A 83 3.96 -2.92 -0.54
N LEU A 84 4.86 -1.97 -0.24
CA LEU A 84 5.26 -1.63 1.12
C LEU A 84 4.16 -0.89 1.90
N SER A 85 3.19 -0.23 1.26
CA SER A 85 2.02 0.33 1.96
C SER A 85 1.23 -0.76 2.68
N ASN A 86 1.03 -1.90 2.01
CA ASN A 86 0.41 -3.09 2.59
C ASN A 86 1.18 -3.59 3.81
N TRP A 87 2.52 -3.54 3.76
CA TRP A 87 3.36 -3.93 4.89
C TRP A 87 3.19 -2.98 6.09
N PHE A 88 3.15 -1.66 5.85
CA PHE A 88 2.83 -0.67 6.90
C PHE A 88 1.43 -0.90 7.48
N CYS A 89 0.42 -1.11 6.64
CA CYS A 89 -0.95 -1.39 7.08
C CYS A 89 -1.05 -2.68 7.91
N ALA A 90 -0.31 -3.72 7.54
CA ALA A 90 -0.25 -4.96 8.30
C ALA A 90 0.40 -4.79 9.68
N ILE A 91 1.58 -4.17 9.74
CA ILE A 91 2.36 -4.04 10.99
C ILE A 91 1.71 -3.09 11.98
N PHE A 92 1.18 -1.98 11.50
CA PHE A 92 0.54 -0.99 12.37
C PHE A 92 -0.95 -1.25 12.57
N ASN A 93 -1.45 -2.39 12.08
CA ASN A 93 -2.85 -2.79 12.20
C ASN A 93 -3.82 -1.69 11.70
N ALA A 94 -3.49 -1.09 10.57
CA ALA A 94 -4.46 -0.35 9.77
C ALA A 94 -5.31 -1.35 8.95
N ASP A 95 -6.18 -0.82 8.09
CA ASP A 95 -7.04 -1.61 7.20
C ASP A 95 -6.26 -2.23 6.03
N LEU A 96 -5.67 -3.41 6.25
CA LEU A 96 -4.91 -4.14 5.23
C LEU A 96 -5.77 -4.61 4.04
N PRO A 97 -6.98 -5.19 4.23
CA PRO A 97 -7.82 -5.57 3.09
C PRO A 97 -8.10 -4.40 2.15
N LEU A 98 -8.37 -3.20 2.69
CA LEU A 98 -8.55 -2.00 1.89
C LEU A 98 -7.26 -1.59 1.17
N SER A 99 -6.11 -1.56 1.88
CA SER A 99 -4.80 -1.20 1.29
C SER A 99 -4.49 -2.09 0.08
N VAL A 100 -4.65 -3.42 0.24
CA VAL A 100 -4.41 -4.38 -0.85
C VAL A 100 -5.35 -4.13 -2.02
N ALA A 101 -6.64 -3.89 -1.77
CA ALA A 101 -7.62 -3.61 -2.82
C ALA A 101 -7.30 -2.30 -3.57
N MET A 102 -6.88 -1.26 -2.85
CA MET A 102 -6.47 0.02 -3.43
C MET A 102 -5.18 -0.10 -4.25
N THR A 103 -4.14 -0.79 -3.74
CA THR A 103 -2.90 -1.04 -4.52
C THR A 103 -3.22 -1.78 -5.81
N THR A 104 -4.09 -2.79 -5.71
CA THR A 104 -4.50 -3.62 -6.83
C THR A 104 -5.20 -2.79 -7.90
N LEU A 105 -6.20 -2.00 -7.53
CA LEU A 105 -6.95 -1.18 -8.49
C LEU A 105 -6.15 0.01 -9.00
N SER A 106 -5.33 0.64 -8.16
CA SER A 106 -4.45 1.72 -8.59
C SER A 106 -3.43 1.22 -9.62
N THR A 107 -2.89 0.00 -9.46
CA THR A 107 -2.00 -0.61 -10.46
C THR A 107 -2.69 -0.72 -11.82
N ILE A 108 -3.96 -1.16 -11.87
CA ILE A 108 -4.74 -1.24 -13.12
C ILE A 108 -5.01 0.16 -13.70
N ILE A 109 -5.45 1.10 -12.86
CA ILE A 109 -5.79 2.48 -13.26
C ILE A 109 -4.55 3.24 -13.73
N SER A 110 -3.37 2.91 -13.21
CA SER A 110 -2.09 3.56 -13.56
C SER A 110 -1.78 3.50 -15.05
N LEU A 111 -2.31 2.49 -15.75
CA LEU A 111 -2.17 2.33 -17.19
C LEU A 111 -2.57 3.58 -17.98
N GLY A 112 -3.64 4.23 -17.56
CA GLY A 112 -4.12 5.47 -18.17
C GLY A 112 -3.72 6.69 -17.36
N MET A 113 -3.85 6.64 -16.03
CA MET A 113 -3.73 7.83 -15.21
C MET A 113 -2.29 8.32 -15.02
N LEU A 114 -1.30 7.42 -14.95
CA LEU A 114 0.11 7.82 -14.86
C LEU A 114 0.56 8.63 -16.10
N PRO A 115 0.41 8.14 -17.35
CA PRO A 115 0.79 8.93 -18.52
C PRO A 115 -0.09 10.17 -18.70
N LEU A 116 -1.38 10.11 -18.38
CA LEU A 116 -2.28 11.26 -18.45
C LEU A 116 -1.81 12.39 -17.51
N ASN A 117 -1.56 12.08 -16.24
CA ASN A 117 -1.09 13.06 -15.26
C ASN A 117 0.27 13.63 -15.64
N LEU A 118 1.19 12.79 -16.13
CA LEU A 118 2.47 13.26 -16.62
C LEU A 118 2.33 14.23 -17.80
N LEU A 119 1.52 13.91 -18.81
CA LEU A 119 1.29 14.79 -19.95
C LEU A 119 0.67 16.12 -19.52
N LEU A 120 -0.35 16.08 -18.66
CA LEU A 120 -1.06 17.25 -18.17
C LEU A 120 -0.12 18.16 -17.34
N TYR A 121 0.48 17.64 -16.29
CA TYR A 121 1.23 18.45 -15.34
C TYR A 121 2.59 18.89 -15.87
N THR A 122 3.27 18.10 -16.71
CA THR A 122 4.50 18.58 -17.37
C THR A 122 4.22 19.70 -18.37
N TYR A 123 3.10 19.63 -19.10
CA TYR A 123 2.66 20.71 -19.97
C TYR A 123 2.40 22.00 -19.19
N LEU A 124 1.62 21.90 -18.11
CA LEU A 124 1.33 23.05 -17.24
C LEU A 124 2.58 23.58 -16.52
N ALA A 125 3.49 22.69 -16.10
CA ALA A 125 4.70 23.03 -15.37
C ALA A 125 5.72 23.78 -16.23
N PHE A 126 5.90 23.37 -17.49
CA PHE A 126 7.01 23.86 -18.32
C PHE A 126 6.58 24.69 -19.53
N ASN A 127 5.28 24.90 -19.77
CA ASN A 127 4.74 25.80 -20.80
C ASN A 127 5.28 25.55 -22.24
N GLN A 128 5.47 24.27 -22.62
CA GLN A 128 6.17 23.71 -23.82
C GLN A 128 7.71 23.90 -23.81
N ARG A 129 8.59 23.01 -24.27
CA ARG A 129 8.55 21.65 -24.82
C ARG A 129 9.48 20.83 -23.93
N VAL A 130 8.94 19.93 -23.11
CA VAL A 130 9.78 18.76 -22.85
C VAL A 130 9.82 18.03 -24.18
N ASP A 131 11.01 17.85 -24.74
CA ASP A 131 11.22 17.03 -25.94
C ASP A 131 11.04 15.55 -25.56
N ILE A 132 9.86 15.24 -25.02
CA ILE A 132 9.43 13.88 -24.75
C ILE A 132 9.27 13.29 -26.13
N SER A 133 10.21 12.42 -26.50
CA SER A 133 10.05 11.62 -27.70
C SER A 133 8.76 10.84 -27.55
N TRP A 134 7.70 11.28 -28.23
CA TRP A 134 6.38 10.66 -28.19
C TRP A 134 6.47 9.17 -28.52
N SER A 135 7.42 8.79 -29.37
CA SER A 135 7.79 7.41 -29.66
C SER A 135 8.28 6.62 -28.43
N ILE A 136 9.15 7.20 -27.59
CA ILE A 136 9.61 6.56 -26.34
C ILE A 136 8.45 6.44 -25.35
N LEU A 137 7.66 7.51 -25.21
CA LEU A 137 6.50 7.50 -24.31
C LEU A 137 5.46 6.45 -24.74
N LEU A 138 5.13 6.35 -26.03
CA LEU A 138 4.21 5.34 -26.56
C LEU A 138 4.76 3.91 -26.42
N ILE A 139 6.06 3.70 -26.61
CA ILE A 139 6.69 2.39 -26.39
C ILE A 139 6.63 2.02 -24.92
N THR A 140 6.98 2.92 -24.00
CA THR A 140 6.89 2.68 -22.55
C THR A 140 5.47 2.38 -22.13
N ILE A 141 4.48 3.15 -22.62
CA ILE A 141 3.06 2.85 -22.41
C ILE A 141 2.72 1.45 -22.95
N GLY A 142 3.15 1.09 -24.16
CA GLY A 142 2.93 -0.24 -24.75
C GLY A 142 3.54 -1.38 -23.92
N VAL A 143 4.73 -1.18 -23.36
CA VAL A 143 5.38 -2.15 -22.46
C VAL A 143 4.60 -2.29 -21.16
N VAL A 144 4.14 -1.19 -20.56
CA VAL A 144 3.32 -1.23 -19.33
C VAL A 144 1.96 -1.88 -19.61
N ILE A 145 1.30 -1.54 -20.73
CA ILE A 145 0.05 -2.18 -21.17
C ILE A 145 0.23 -3.68 -21.33
N SER A 146 1.31 -4.11 -21.99
CA SER A 146 1.55 -5.54 -22.18
C SER A 146 1.86 -6.28 -20.87
N ALA A 147 2.61 -5.66 -19.94
CA ALA A 147 2.88 -6.20 -18.61
C ALA A 147 1.58 -6.36 -17.79
N VAL A 148 0.76 -5.31 -17.73
CA VAL A 148 -0.51 -5.33 -16.99
C VAL A 148 -1.48 -6.33 -17.59
N THR A 149 -1.65 -6.32 -18.91
CA THR A 149 -2.55 -7.24 -19.60
C THR A 149 -2.12 -8.69 -19.37
N GLY A 150 -0.83 -9.00 -19.55
CA GLY A 150 -0.30 -10.34 -19.30
C GLY A 150 -0.48 -10.78 -17.84
N GLY A 151 -0.19 -9.90 -16.88
CA GLY A 151 -0.36 -10.20 -15.46
C GLY A 151 -1.84 -10.42 -15.10
N LEU A 152 -2.75 -9.57 -15.58
CA LEU A 152 -4.19 -9.74 -15.35
C LEU A 152 -4.75 -11.00 -16.01
N MET A 153 -4.28 -11.36 -17.21
CA MET A 153 -4.64 -12.64 -17.84
C MET A 153 -4.20 -13.81 -16.97
N LEU A 154 -2.99 -13.76 -16.41
CA LEU A 154 -2.49 -14.81 -15.55
C LEU A 154 -3.22 -14.86 -14.20
N ALA A 155 -3.60 -13.72 -13.64
CA ALA A 155 -4.48 -13.62 -12.47
C ALA A 155 -5.85 -14.27 -12.74
N TYR A 156 -6.43 -14.03 -13.92
CA TYR A 156 -7.70 -14.63 -14.34
C TYR A 156 -7.58 -16.17 -14.48
N TYR A 157 -6.55 -16.67 -15.15
CA TYR A 157 -6.36 -18.11 -15.34
C TYR A 157 -6.00 -18.86 -14.04
N SER A 158 -5.32 -18.18 -13.12
CA SER A 158 -4.95 -18.76 -11.82
C SER A 158 -6.14 -18.82 -10.84
N GLY A 159 -7.28 -18.23 -11.20
CA GLY A 159 -8.50 -18.22 -10.42
C GLY A 159 -8.33 -17.54 -9.06
N ASP A 160 -8.98 -18.10 -8.04
CA ASP A 160 -8.94 -17.58 -6.67
C ASP A 160 -7.85 -18.17 -5.78
N ASN A 161 -6.83 -18.81 -6.37
CA ASN A 161 -5.74 -19.43 -5.60
C ASN A 161 -4.96 -18.37 -4.79
N PRO A 162 -5.06 -18.37 -3.44
CA PRO A 162 -4.44 -17.34 -2.60
C PRO A 162 -2.91 -17.44 -2.62
N LEU A 163 -2.36 -18.67 -2.65
CA LEU A 163 -0.93 -18.91 -2.68
C LEU A 163 -0.28 -18.34 -3.95
N TYR A 164 -0.97 -18.47 -5.08
CA TYR A 164 -0.49 -17.90 -6.34
C TYR A 164 -0.42 -16.37 -6.26
N LYS A 165 -1.52 -15.73 -5.83
CA LYS A 165 -1.60 -14.27 -5.74
C LYS A 165 -0.57 -13.72 -4.76
N GLN A 166 -0.39 -14.38 -3.61
CA GLN A 166 0.62 -14.03 -2.61
C GLN A 166 2.05 -14.19 -3.14
N ARG A 167 2.37 -15.28 -3.85
CA ARG A 167 3.68 -15.48 -4.47
C ARG A 167 3.98 -14.43 -5.54
N SER A 168 3.01 -14.12 -6.40
CA SER A 168 3.15 -13.06 -7.40
C SER A 168 3.44 -11.71 -6.75
N GLN A 169 2.75 -11.39 -5.65
CA GLN A 169 3.00 -10.17 -4.87
C GLN A 169 4.41 -10.14 -4.25
N ALA A 170 4.86 -11.26 -3.67
CA ALA A 170 6.17 -11.38 -3.06
C ALA A 170 7.29 -11.26 -4.11
N ILE A 171 7.15 -11.94 -5.25
CA ILE A 171 8.09 -11.84 -6.37
C ILE A 171 8.13 -10.41 -6.91
N GLY A 172 6.97 -9.77 -7.11
CA GLY A 172 6.91 -8.37 -7.55
C GLY A 172 7.62 -7.42 -6.59
N SER A 173 7.45 -7.62 -5.28
CA SER A 173 8.14 -6.83 -4.25
C SER A 173 9.66 -7.05 -4.26
N LEU A 174 10.11 -8.30 -4.44
CA LEU A 174 11.53 -8.64 -4.58
C LEU A 174 12.14 -7.99 -5.83
N ILE A 175 11.41 -7.99 -6.96
CA ILE A 175 11.83 -7.31 -8.19
C ILE A 175 11.90 -5.79 -7.94
N GLY A 176 10.93 -5.21 -7.22
CA GLY A 176 10.96 -3.79 -6.84
C GLY A 176 12.18 -3.41 -6.02
N LEU A 177 12.52 -4.23 -5.02
CA LEU A 177 13.75 -4.07 -4.26
C LEU A 177 14.99 -4.22 -5.15
N ALA A 178 15.00 -5.21 -6.05
CA ALA A 178 16.09 -5.39 -7.01
C ALA A 178 16.25 -4.17 -7.93
N ILE A 179 15.16 -3.52 -8.36
CA ILE A 179 15.20 -2.26 -9.11
C ILE A 179 15.85 -1.15 -8.30
N ILE A 180 15.47 -1.00 -7.02
CA ILE A 180 16.04 0.04 -6.14
C ILE A 180 17.55 -0.19 -5.96
N LEU A 181 17.97 -1.42 -5.69
CA LEU A 181 19.38 -1.80 -5.55
C LEU A 181 20.14 -1.61 -6.87
N TRP A 182 19.59 -2.11 -7.97
CA TRP A 182 20.14 -1.91 -9.32
C TRP A 182 20.30 -0.44 -9.66
N SER A 183 19.30 0.38 -9.33
CA SER A 183 19.31 1.82 -9.58
C SER A 183 20.37 2.53 -8.76
N SER A 184 20.57 2.12 -7.50
CA SER A 184 21.67 2.60 -6.67
C SER A 184 23.04 2.21 -7.26
N LEU A 185 23.19 0.97 -7.74
CA LEU A 185 24.45 0.47 -8.33
C LEU A 185 24.80 1.15 -9.67
N VAL A 186 23.82 1.38 -10.53
CA VAL A 186 24.01 2.02 -11.85
C VAL A 186 24.25 3.53 -11.71
N THR A 187 23.81 4.13 -10.60
CA THR A 187 24.04 5.56 -10.34
C THR A 187 25.52 5.79 -10.03
N THR A 188 26.22 6.38 -11.00
CA THR A 188 27.69 6.54 -10.99
C THR A 188 28.17 7.92 -10.53
N VAL A 189 27.34 8.70 -9.82
CA VAL A 189 27.72 10.06 -9.42
C VAL A 189 28.95 10.04 -8.50
N GLU A 190 30.13 10.12 -9.11
CA GLU A 190 31.33 10.66 -8.51
C GLU A 190 31.09 12.15 -8.28
N THR A 191 30.68 12.47 -7.06
CA THR A 191 31.05 13.68 -6.28
C THR A 191 31.67 14.86 -7.05
N LYS A 192 30.93 15.47 -7.99
CA LYS A 192 31.23 16.83 -8.48
C LYS A 192 30.07 17.80 -8.36
N ALA A 193 28.84 17.31 -8.16
CA ALA A 193 27.76 18.13 -7.62
C ALA A 193 27.85 18.10 -6.08
N PRO A 194 27.68 19.22 -5.36
CA PRO A 194 27.68 19.22 -3.89
C PRO A 194 26.49 18.40 -3.36
N ILE A 195 26.74 17.12 -3.13
CA ILE A 195 25.82 16.11 -2.58
C ILE A 195 25.43 16.44 -1.13
N LEU A 196 26.25 17.21 -0.42
CA LEU A 196 26.06 17.55 0.99
C LEU A 196 25.30 18.86 1.24
N ASN A 197 24.98 19.64 0.20
CA ASN A 197 24.17 20.86 0.33
C ASN A 197 23.23 21.03 -0.87
N PRO A 198 22.22 20.15 -1.05
CA PRO A 198 21.14 20.43 -1.98
C PRO A 198 20.52 21.79 -1.62
N HIS A 199 20.21 22.60 -2.62
CA HIS A 199 19.47 23.83 -2.38
C HIS A 199 18.13 23.48 -1.70
N TRP A 200 17.66 24.32 -0.78
CA TRP A 200 16.46 24.05 0.03
C TRP A 200 15.24 23.64 -0.80
N GLN A 201 15.14 24.13 -2.03
CA GLN A 201 14.14 23.75 -3.05
C GLN A 201 14.03 22.23 -3.23
N TYR A 202 15.16 21.51 -3.23
CA TYR A 202 15.21 20.05 -3.35
C TYR A 202 14.41 19.36 -2.24
N TRP A 203 14.66 19.75 -0.99
CA TRP A 203 14.00 19.16 0.18
C TRP A 203 12.53 19.51 0.26
N ILE A 204 12.16 20.76 -0.05
CA ILE A 204 10.75 21.16 -0.03
C ILE A 204 9.97 20.43 -1.11
N CYS A 205 10.53 20.25 -2.32
CA CYS A 205 9.85 19.55 -3.39
C CYS A 205 9.67 18.04 -3.13
N ILE A 206 10.55 17.42 -2.35
CA ILE A 206 10.46 16.00 -1.97
C ILE A 206 9.55 15.81 -0.75
N CYS A 207 9.83 16.51 0.35
CA CYS A 207 9.10 16.33 1.61
C CYS A 207 7.70 16.92 1.57
N GLY A 208 7.50 18.01 0.83
CA GLY A 208 6.24 18.75 0.77
C GLY A 208 5.06 17.89 0.33
N PRO A 209 5.10 17.24 -0.86
CA PRO A 209 4.03 16.37 -1.31
C PRO A 209 3.73 15.21 -0.35
N ILE A 210 4.75 14.61 0.28
CA ILE A 210 4.56 13.50 1.23
C ILE A 210 3.79 13.98 2.47
N LEU A 211 4.25 15.06 3.10
CA LEU A 211 3.64 15.59 4.32
C LEU A 211 2.24 16.15 4.08
N CYS A 212 2.08 16.95 3.02
CA CYS A 212 0.78 17.48 2.64
C CYS A 212 -0.17 16.37 2.18
N GLY A 213 0.34 15.38 1.45
CA GLY A 213 -0.40 14.20 1.04
C GLY A 213 -1.02 13.53 2.26
N LEU A 214 -0.19 13.14 3.23
CA LEU A 214 -0.63 12.40 4.42
C LEU A 214 -1.66 13.20 5.22
N PHE A 215 -1.40 14.50 5.38
CA PHE A 215 -2.30 15.40 6.08
C PHE A 215 -3.66 15.51 5.37
N PHE A 216 -3.67 15.87 4.07
CA PHE A 216 -4.90 16.11 3.33
C PHE A 216 -5.68 14.82 3.08
N SER A 217 -5.02 13.71 2.78
CA SER A 217 -5.69 12.43 2.58
C SER A 217 -6.34 11.94 3.87
N LEU A 218 -5.65 12.04 5.01
CA LEU A 218 -6.22 11.69 6.31
C LEU A 218 -7.38 12.62 6.66
N PHE A 219 -7.19 13.93 6.48
CA PHE A 219 -8.21 14.94 6.76
C PHE A 219 -9.49 14.68 5.95
N ILE A 220 -9.36 14.51 4.63
CA ILE A 220 -10.50 14.27 3.74
C ILE A 220 -11.18 12.93 4.06
N ALA A 221 -10.41 11.86 4.30
CA ALA A 221 -10.97 10.57 4.68
C ALA A 221 -11.70 10.63 6.03
N SER A 222 -11.23 11.46 6.96
CA SER A 222 -11.85 11.64 8.29
C SER A 222 -13.10 12.50 8.32
N ILE A 223 -13.52 13.09 7.19
CA ILE A 223 -14.74 13.92 7.13
C ILE A 223 -15.96 13.04 7.48
N PRO A 224 -16.79 13.43 8.46
CA PRO A 224 -17.93 12.62 8.93
C PRO A 224 -18.93 12.22 7.83
N TYR A 225 -19.01 13.00 6.74
CA TYR A 225 -19.84 12.71 5.58
C TYR A 225 -19.62 11.32 4.97
N PHE A 226 -18.37 10.83 4.95
CA PHE A 226 -18.06 9.52 4.37
C PHE A 226 -18.29 8.34 5.32
N ASN A 227 -18.49 8.61 6.61
CA ASN A 227 -18.68 7.61 7.66
C ASN A 227 -17.61 6.49 7.64
N ILE A 228 -16.34 6.86 7.49
CA ILE A 228 -15.21 5.94 7.39
C ILE A 228 -14.58 5.74 8.79
N PRO A 229 -14.35 4.49 9.24
CA PRO A 229 -13.64 4.22 10.49
C PRO A 229 -12.21 4.79 10.48
N ARG A 230 -11.69 5.16 11.65
CA ARG A 230 -10.36 5.80 11.78
C ARG A 230 -9.24 4.96 11.16
N HIS A 231 -9.18 3.66 11.43
CA HIS A 231 -8.13 2.77 10.91
C HIS A 231 -8.16 2.68 9.38
N THR A 232 -9.35 2.74 8.80
CA THR A 232 -9.58 2.80 7.36
C THR A 232 -9.15 4.15 6.77
N CYS A 233 -9.40 5.27 7.46
CA CYS A 233 -8.86 6.57 7.07
C CYS A 233 -7.32 6.58 7.05
N VAL A 234 -6.69 5.91 8.02
CA VAL A 234 -5.23 5.77 8.06
C VAL A 234 -4.72 4.95 6.88
N ALA A 235 -5.37 3.82 6.57
CA ALA A 235 -5.01 3.01 5.40
C ALA A 235 -5.13 3.79 4.09
N ILE A 236 -6.21 4.58 3.92
CA ILE A 236 -6.35 5.48 2.76
C ILE A 236 -5.19 6.46 2.70
N ALA A 237 -4.80 7.07 3.83
CA ALA A 237 -3.70 8.04 3.84
C ALA A 237 -2.34 7.40 3.52
N ILE A 238 -2.06 6.24 4.09
CA ILE A 238 -0.84 5.45 3.80
C ILE A 238 -0.78 5.12 2.31
N GLU A 239 -1.86 4.56 1.77
CA GLU A 239 -1.91 4.12 0.38
C GLU A 239 -1.81 5.28 -0.61
N VAL A 240 -2.47 6.41 -0.31
CA VAL A 240 -2.39 7.62 -1.13
C VAL A 240 -0.97 8.15 -1.20
N CYS A 241 -0.23 8.13 -0.09
CA CYS A 241 1.03 8.86 0.02
C CYS A 241 2.25 8.00 -0.28
N PHE A 242 2.15 6.68 -0.10
CA PHE A 242 3.24 5.76 -0.35
C PHE A 242 3.31 5.40 -1.83
N GLN A 243 4.27 6.00 -2.53
CA GLN A 243 4.35 5.93 -3.99
C GLN A 243 5.30 4.81 -4.43
N ASN A 244 5.07 4.23 -5.61
CA ASN A 244 5.97 3.21 -6.13
C ASN A 244 7.27 3.82 -6.70
N VAL A 245 8.29 3.91 -5.84
CA VAL A 245 9.62 4.44 -6.18
C VAL A 245 10.34 3.65 -7.27
N ALA A 246 10.11 2.33 -7.36
CA ALA A 246 10.75 1.50 -8.38
C ALA A 246 10.28 1.89 -9.79
N ILE A 247 8.98 2.13 -9.97
CA ILE A 247 8.42 2.62 -11.24
C ILE A 247 9.05 3.97 -11.61
N SER A 248 9.11 4.91 -10.66
CA SER A 248 9.68 6.23 -10.92
C SER A 248 11.18 6.19 -11.23
N SER A 249 11.93 5.32 -10.57
CA SER A 249 13.37 5.15 -10.79
C SER A 249 13.67 4.71 -12.23
N VAL A 250 12.95 3.70 -12.73
CA VAL A 250 13.13 3.21 -14.12
C VAL A 250 12.62 4.22 -15.15
N ALA A 251 11.49 4.88 -14.88
CA ALA A 251 10.98 5.94 -15.74
C ALA A 251 12.00 7.09 -15.86
N SER A 252 12.57 7.53 -14.74
CA SER A 252 13.62 8.55 -14.68
C SER A 252 14.86 8.15 -15.50
N MET A 253 15.32 6.89 -15.41
CA MET A 253 16.44 6.40 -16.23
C MET A 253 16.17 6.45 -17.73
N SER A 254 14.91 6.30 -18.15
CA SER A 254 14.53 6.24 -19.55
C SER A 254 14.32 7.62 -20.17
N MET A 255 13.99 8.63 -19.36
CA MET A 255 13.64 9.98 -19.84
C MET A 255 14.83 10.89 -20.12
N PHE A 256 15.98 10.67 -19.46
CA PHE A 256 17.17 11.51 -19.67
C PHE A 256 18.21 10.79 -20.53
N VAL A 257 18.66 11.45 -21.61
CA VAL A 257 19.75 10.93 -22.46
C VAL A 257 21.11 11.18 -21.81
N ASP A 258 21.25 12.34 -21.16
CA ASP A 258 22.45 12.73 -20.44
C ASP A 258 22.63 11.91 -19.15
N GLN A 259 23.82 11.34 -18.96
CA GLN A 259 24.12 10.48 -17.82
C GLN A 259 24.04 11.22 -16.49
N TYR A 260 24.54 12.45 -16.44
CA TYR A 260 24.53 13.25 -15.21
C TYR A 260 23.09 13.56 -14.76
N ARG A 261 22.23 13.96 -15.70
CA ARG A 261 20.80 14.21 -15.43
C ARG A 261 20.04 12.96 -15.00
N ARG A 262 20.30 11.81 -15.65
CA ARG A 262 19.74 10.52 -15.23
C ARG A 262 20.09 10.19 -13.80
N ASP A 263 21.39 10.27 -13.48
CA ASP A 263 21.88 9.88 -12.17
C ASP A 263 21.31 10.79 -11.06
N LEU A 264 21.11 12.09 -11.36
CA LEU A 264 20.42 13.02 -10.47
C LEU A 264 18.93 12.67 -10.30
N ALA A 265 18.23 12.36 -11.39
CA ALA A 265 16.82 11.99 -11.37
C ALA A 265 16.58 10.68 -10.60
N VAL A 266 17.42 9.67 -10.79
CA VAL A 266 17.37 8.41 -10.02
C VAL A 266 17.62 8.67 -8.54
N ARG A 267 18.60 9.53 -8.21
CA ARG A 267 18.87 9.92 -6.82
C ARG A 267 17.67 10.61 -6.17
N VAL A 268 16.94 11.45 -6.90
CA VAL A 268 15.69 12.08 -6.40
C VAL A 268 14.68 10.99 -6.04
N ALA A 269 14.46 10.01 -6.91
CA ALA A 269 13.55 8.90 -6.66
C ALA A 269 13.94 8.10 -5.40
N LEU A 270 15.22 7.74 -5.28
CA LEU A 270 15.73 7.01 -4.12
C LEU A 270 15.63 7.83 -2.82
N THR A 271 15.91 9.14 -2.89
CA THR A 271 15.80 10.03 -1.72
C THR A 271 14.35 10.16 -1.28
N TYR A 272 13.42 10.34 -2.23
CA TYR A 272 12.00 10.35 -1.94
C TYR A 272 11.56 9.05 -1.25
N GLY A 273 11.99 7.90 -1.77
CA GLY A 273 11.71 6.59 -1.16
C GLY A 273 12.24 6.43 0.27
N GLY A 274 13.44 6.93 0.54
CA GLY A 274 13.98 6.96 1.91
C GLY A 274 13.15 7.86 2.84
N ILE A 275 12.76 9.04 2.37
CA ILE A 275 11.99 10.01 3.16
C ILE A 275 10.57 9.52 3.40
N GLU A 276 9.87 8.98 2.40
CA GLU A 276 8.50 8.47 2.60
C GLU A 276 8.47 7.34 3.64
N ILE A 277 9.45 6.42 3.63
CA ILE A 277 9.54 5.35 4.63
C ILE A 277 9.68 5.92 6.04
N ILE A 278 10.58 6.88 6.24
CA ILE A 278 10.81 7.51 7.55
C ILE A 278 9.56 8.27 8.00
N VAL A 279 8.97 9.08 7.12
CA VAL A 279 7.78 9.89 7.42
C VAL A 279 6.59 8.98 7.75
N LEU A 280 6.37 7.92 6.97
CA LEU A 280 5.30 6.97 7.25
C LEU A 280 5.49 6.23 8.56
N LEU A 281 6.72 5.83 8.90
CA LEU A 281 7.01 5.19 10.17
C LEU A 281 6.61 6.09 11.34
N VAL A 282 7.01 7.36 11.30
CA VAL A 282 6.64 8.35 12.33
C VAL A 282 5.12 8.57 12.35
N PHE A 283 4.51 8.74 11.19
CA PHE A 283 3.06 8.93 11.04
C PHE A 283 2.27 7.77 11.65
N CYS A 284 2.65 6.53 11.36
CA CYS A 284 1.97 5.35 11.88
C CYS A 284 2.12 5.21 13.39
N ILE A 285 3.32 5.49 13.95
CA ILE A 285 3.54 5.48 15.41
C ILE A 285 2.68 6.53 16.09
N VAL A 286 2.60 7.75 15.54
CA VAL A 286 1.79 8.85 16.09
C VAL A 286 0.30 8.47 16.08
N LEU A 287 -0.22 7.99 14.96
CA LEU A 287 -1.64 7.63 14.86
C LEU A 287 -2.02 6.39 15.67
N TRP A 288 -1.11 5.43 15.82
CA TRP A 288 -1.29 4.33 16.77
C TRP A 288 -1.41 4.87 18.20
N LYS A 289 -0.54 5.80 18.61
CA LYS A 289 -0.62 6.44 19.93
C LYS A 289 -1.88 7.28 20.15
N MET A 290 -2.56 7.69 19.09
CA MET A 290 -3.84 8.39 19.15
C MET A 290 -5.06 7.46 19.14
N ASP A 291 -4.87 6.14 19.16
CA ASP A 291 -5.94 5.14 19.04
C ASP A 291 -6.73 5.26 17.71
N TRP A 292 -6.02 5.55 16.62
CA TRP A 292 -6.60 5.55 15.26
C TRP A 292 -6.42 4.21 14.54
N MET A 293 -5.56 3.33 15.03
CA MET A 293 -5.33 1.98 14.47
C MET A 293 -6.27 0.95 15.13
N LEU A 294 -6.32 -0.28 14.60
CA LEU A 294 -7.05 -1.37 15.25
C LEU A 294 -6.37 -1.85 16.55
N ALA A 295 -5.03 -1.76 16.62
CA ALA A 295 -4.29 -2.08 17.81
C ALA A 295 -4.38 -0.93 18.85
N PRO A 296 -4.69 -1.21 20.12
CA PRO A 296 -4.83 -0.18 21.14
C PRO A 296 -3.47 0.44 21.53
N SER A 297 -3.48 1.71 21.93
CA SER A 297 -2.31 2.48 22.33
C SER A 297 -1.64 2.00 23.64
N THR A 298 -2.39 1.22 24.44
CA THR A 298 -1.95 0.60 25.70
C THR A 298 -1.04 -0.60 25.49
N ASP A 299 -1.07 -1.23 24.32
CA ASP A 299 -0.20 -2.36 24.04
C ASP A 299 1.26 -1.92 23.83
N SER A 300 2.20 -2.81 24.13
CA SER A 300 3.61 -2.57 23.81
C SER A 300 3.82 -2.64 22.29
N ILE A 301 4.85 -1.95 21.78
CA ILE A 301 5.19 -2.00 20.34
C ILE A 301 5.35 -3.44 19.86
N MET A 302 6.00 -4.29 20.66
CA MET A 302 6.19 -5.69 20.30
C MET A 302 4.84 -6.41 20.15
N LYS A 303 3.92 -6.19 21.10
CA LYS A 303 2.60 -6.82 21.08
C LYS A 303 1.75 -6.33 19.90
N MET A 304 1.83 -5.03 19.59
CA MET A 304 1.19 -4.44 18.41
C MET A 304 1.66 -5.11 17.12
N ILE A 305 2.98 -5.32 16.96
CA ILE A 305 3.57 -5.91 15.75
C ILE A 305 3.26 -7.42 15.66
N THR A 306 3.19 -8.14 16.79
CA THR A 306 3.02 -9.59 16.79
C THR A 306 1.57 -10.07 16.70
N ASN A 307 0.62 -9.30 17.22
CA ASN A 307 -0.79 -9.68 17.24
C ASN A 307 -1.51 -9.22 15.97
N ASN A 308 -2.38 -10.06 15.44
CA ASN A 308 -3.22 -9.73 14.29
C ASN A 308 -4.61 -9.26 14.75
N TYR A 309 -4.84 -7.94 14.76
CA TYR A 309 -6.11 -7.35 15.18
C TYR A 309 -7.18 -7.35 14.07
N GLN A 310 -6.85 -7.82 12.86
CA GLN A 310 -7.75 -7.79 11.69
C GLN A 310 -8.74 -8.96 11.66
N ILE A 311 -8.47 -10.07 12.37
CA ILE A 311 -9.32 -11.27 12.34
C ILE A 311 -10.70 -10.99 12.96
N GLY A 312 -10.74 -10.15 14.00
CA GLY A 312 -11.99 -9.80 14.70
C GLY A 312 -12.95 -8.92 13.88
N THR A 313 -12.44 -8.15 12.91
CA THR A 313 -13.28 -7.34 12.01
C THR A 313 -13.85 -8.19 10.88
N MET A 314 -13.03 -9.04 10.25
CA MET A 314 -13.47 -9.93 9.17
C MET A 314 -14.60 -10.88 9.61
N SER A 315 -14.48 -11.48 10.80
CA SER A 315 -15.53 -12.38 11.33
C SER A 315 -16.89 -11.68 11.55
N ARG A 316 -16.87 -10.38 11.89
CA ARG A 316 -18.10 -9.58 12.07
C ARG A 316 -18.71 -9.17 10.74
N GLU A 317 -17.90 -8.97 9.70
CA GLU A 317 -18.35 -8.67 8.34
C GLU A 317 -18.94 -9.92 7.67
N ASP A 318 -18.27 -11.07 7.77
CA ASP A 318 -18.79 -12.35 7.27
C ASP A 318 -20.15 -12.68 7.91
N ALA A 319 -20.30 -12.43 9.24
CA ALA A 319 -21.57 -12.61 9.95
C ALA A 319 -22.66 -11.60 9.54
N ARG A 320 -22.30 -10.43 8.99
CA ARG A 320 -23.26 -9.47 8.42
C ARG A 320 -23.70 -9.87 7.02
N GLU A 321 -22.78 -10.36 6.17
CA GLU A 321 -23.11 -10.87 4.83
C GLU A 321 -24.02 -12.11 4.95
N GLU A 322 -23.73 -13.05 5.84
CA GLU A 322 -24.63 -14.20 6.11
C GLU A 322 -26.03 -13.73 6.54
N ARG A 323 -26.15 -12.60 7.25
CA ARG A 323 -27.45 -12.00 7.60
C ARG A 323 -28.13 -11.32 6.42
N GLU A 324 -27.41 -10.61 5.56
CA GLU A 324 -27.98 -9.93 4.40
C GLU A 324 -28.43 -10.92 3.31
N GLU A 325 -27.67 -12.00 3.10
CA GLU A 325 -28.05 -13.10 2.20
C GLU A 325 -29.22 -13.91 2.77
N SER A 326 -29.23 -14.24 4.07
CA SER A 326 -30.36 -14.95 4.71
C SER A 326 -31.64 -14.11 4.80
N SER A 327 -31.50 -12.77 4.91
CA SER A 327 -32.64 -11.84 4.84
C SER A 327 -33.26 -11.74 3.44
N GLN A 328 -32.49 -11.99 2.39
CA GLN A 328 -33.00 -12.08 1.02
C GLN A 328 -33.66 -13.43 0.70
N ASP A 329 -33.27 -14.51 1.39
CA ASP A 329 -33.78 -15.88 1.17
C ASP A 329 -34.83 -16.33 2.22
N GLY A 330 -35.33 -15.42 3.05
CA GLY A 330 -36.43 -15.67 3.99
C GLY A 330 -36.16 -16.70 5.09
N THR A 331 -34.90 -17.08 5.32
CA THR A 331 -34.53 -18.15 6.27
C THR A 331 -33.80 -17.53 7.47
N GLU A 332 -34.48 -17.42 8.62
CA GLU A 332 -33.90 -16.86 9.84
C GLU A 332 -32.92 -17.85 10.48
N VAL A 333 -31.61 -17.62 10.34
CA VAL A 333 -30.57 -18.47 10.96
C VAL A 333 -30.23 -17.91 12.36
N ALA A 334 -30.69 -18.57 13.41
CA ALA A 334 -30.27 -18.28 14.78
C ALA A 334 -28.89 -18.91 15.05
N LEU A 335 -27.88 -18.08 15.33
CA LEU A 335 -26.56 -18.54 15.79
C LEU A 335 -26.52 -18.66 17.33
N PRO A 336 -25.75 -19.61 17.88
CA PRO A 336 -25.57 -19.74 19.32
C PRO A 336 -24.75 -18.57 19.88
N ILE A 337 -25.14 -18.10 21.06
CA ILE A 337 -24.47 -17.02 21.80
C ILE A 337 -23.08 -17.53 22.22
N ASP A 338 -22.03 -17.06 21.55
CA ASP A 338 -20.65 -17.27 21.97
C ASP A 338 -20.32 -16.34 23.14
N THR A 339 -20.23 -16.90 24.34
CA THR A 339 -19.92 -16.20 25.59
C THR A 339 -18.43 -15.90 25.78
N SER A 340 -17.57 -16.13 24.77
CA SER A 340 -16.13 -15.85 24.87
C SER A 340 -15.71 -14.42 24.53
N ALA A 341 -16.62 -13.57 24.03
CA ALA A 341 -16.35 -12.16 23.79
C ALA A 341 -16.71 -11.31 25.02
N ARG A 342 -15.76 -11.15 25.96
CA ARG A 342 -15.86 -10.05 26.94
C ARG A 342 -15.82 -8.72 26.19
N SER A 343 -16.96 -8.03 26.20
CA SER A 343 -17.16 -6.72 25.58
C SER A 343 -16.30 -5.65 26.26
N ALA A 344 -15.62 -4.84 25.46
CA ALA A 344 -14.99 -3.59 25.88
C ALA A 344 -16.01 -2.43 25.91
N SER A 345 -17.19 -2.66 26.50
CA SER A 345 -18.25 -1.64 26.65
C SER A 345 -18.68 -1.37 28.09
N ASP A 346 -18.06 -1.97 29.11
CA ASP A 346 -18.49 -1.83 30.52
C ASP A 346 -17.67 -0.81 31.34
N TYR A 347 -17.02 0.17 30.70
CA TYR A 347 -16.34 1.27 31.41
C TYR A 347 -17.10 2.59 31.34
N LEU A 348 -18.42 2.55 31.51
CA LEU A 348 -19.18 3.70 32.00
C LEU A 348 -20.37 3.14 32.81
N ASP A 349 -20.35 3.44 34.11
CA ASP A 349 -21.51 3.72 34.98
C ASP A 349 -21.55 2.95 36.31
N ASP A 350 -21.74 3.78 37.34
CA ASP A 350 -22.17 3.56 38.72
C ASP A 350 -21.36 2.73 39.75
N GLY A 351 -20.93 3.48 40.77
CA GLY A 351 -20.71 2.95 42.10
C GLY A 351 -22.01 2.79 42.87
N LYS A 352 -22.15 1.67 43.60
CA LYS A 352 -22.66 1.58 44.98
C LYS A 352 -22.61 0.13 45.47
N GLU A 353 -22.22 0.03 46.73
CA GLU A 353 -22.26 -1.08 47.69
C GLU A 353 -23.28 -2.21 47.43
N ASN A 354 -22.85 -3.47 47.56
CA ASN A 354 -23.07 -4.29 48.76
C ASN A 354 -22.52 -5.72 48.60
N GLY A 355 -22.03 -6.27 49.71
CA GLY A 355 -21.30 -7.53 49.76
C GLY A 355 -22.17 -8.79 49.82
N ALA A 356 -21.52 -9.91 49.48
CA ALA A 356 -21.78 -11.22 50.06
C ALA A 356 -20.55 -12.11 49.81
N GLN A 357 -20.00 -12.67 50.89
CA GLN A 357 -18.97 -13.70 50.88
C GLN A 357 -19.59 -15.05 50.47
N VAL A 358 -18.91 -15.82 49.62
CA VAL A 358 -19.03 -17.28 49.54
C VAL A 358 -17.65 -17.88 49.26
N GLU A 359 -17.25 -18.85 50.08
CA GLU A 359 -16.00 -19.63 50.08
C GLU A 359 -15.89 -20.64 48.91
N PRO A 360 -14.69 -21.23 48.64
CA PRO A 360 -14.44 -22.06 47.48
C PRO A 360 -14.76 -23.56 47.73
N ASP A 361 -15.25 -24.27 46.70
CA ASP A 361 -15.43 -25.72 46.73
C ASP A 361 -14.59 -26.42 45.64
N ASP A 362 -14.14 -27.61 46.00
CA ASP A 362 -13.06 -28.41 45.45
C ASP A 362 -13.33 -29.08 44.09
N GLY A 363 -12.25 -29.18 43.32
CA GLY A 363 -11.89 -30.25 42.37
C GLY A 363 -12.97 -31.06 41.63
N LYS A 364 -12.95 -30.94 40.29
CA LYS A 364 -12.91 -32.07 39.33
C LYS A 364 -12.65 -31.56 37.90
N GLU A 365 -11.47 -31.87 37.37
CA GLU A 365 -11.18 -31.80 35.94
C GLU A 365 -12.00 -32.86 35.19
N VAL A 366 -12.79 -32.45 34.21
CA VAL A 366 -13.44 -33.35 33.25
C VAL A 366 -12.87 -33.03 31.87
N TYR A 367 -12.05 -33.95 31.36
CA TYR A 367 -11.61 -33.96 29.97
C TYR A 367 -12.80 -34.34 29.08
N LEU A 368 -13.28 -33.41 28.25
CA LEU A 368 -14.21 -33.71 27.16
C LEU A 368 -13.44 -33.81 25.84
N GLU A 369 -13.18 -35.04 25.41
CA GLU A 369 -12.81 -35.36 24.02
C GLU A 369 -13.97 -34.98 23.10
N THR A 370 -13.82 -33.90 22.33
CA THR A 370 -14.72 -33.58 21.23
C THR A 370 -14.37 -34.42 20.00
N ARG A 371 -15.29 -35.32 19.60
CA ARG A 371 -15.28 -35.97 18.27
C ARG A 371 -15.51 -34.91 17.18
N PRO A 372 -14.89 -35.03 15.99
CA PRO A 372 -15.09 -34.08 14.91
C PRO A 372 -16.48 -34.25 14.27
N ASN A 373 -17.15 -33.12 14.03
CA ASN A 373 -18.44 -33.03 13.35
C ASN A 373 -18.22 -33.07 11.82
N PRO A 374 -19.01 -33.80 11.00
CA PRO A 374 -18.66 -34.05 9.59
C PRO A 374 -18.84 -32.85 8.62
N HIS A 375 -19.05 -31.63 9.11
CA HIS A 375 -19.41 -30.47 8.27
C HIS A 375 -18.35 -29.37 8.18
N ASP A 376 -17.13 -29.59 8.68
CA ASP A 376 -16.03 -28.60 8.66
C ASP A 376 -15.24 -28.53 7.34
N GLY A 377 -15.83 -28.97 6.22
CA GLY A 377 -15.15 -29.02 4.91
C GLY A 377 -15.00 -27.69 4.18
N GLU A 378 -15.75 -26.64 4.52
CA GLU A 378 -15.82 -25.41 3.70
C GLU A 378 -15.47 -24.10 4.42
N LYS A 379 -15.25 -24.10 5.75
CA LYS A 379 -14.99 -22.86 6.52
C LYS A 379 -13.51 -22.54 6.79
N GLY A 380 -12.58 -23.29 6.20
CA GLY A 380 -11.13 -23.17 6.47
C GLY A 380 -10.32 -22.22 5.58
N ASN A 381 -10.92 -21.59 4.55
CA ASN A 381 -10.13 -21.03 3.45
C ASN A 381 -9.80 -19.52 3.55
N ALA A 382 -10.48 -18.75 4.40
CA ALA A 382 -10.25 -17.29 4.54
C ALA A 382 -9.29 -16.93 5.69
N THR A 383 -9.32 -17.70 6.78
CA THR A 383 -8.46 -17.55 7.97
C THR A 383 -7.03 -18.06 7.73
N ALA A 384 -6.83 -19.01 6.81
CA ALA A 384 -5.51 -19.49 6.42
C ALA A 384 -4.69 -18.41 5.69
N GLY A 385 -5.32 -17.65 4.77
CA GLY A 385 -4.61 -16.67 3.93
C GLY A 385 -3.99 -15.50 4.72
N ALA A 386 -4.65 -15.00 5.77
CA ALA A 386 -4.14 -13.90 6.57
C ALA A 386 -2.99 -14.32 7.50
N ASN A 387 -3.11 -15.47 8.17
CA ASN A 387 -2.05 -16.02 9.01
C ASN A 387 -0.83 -16.46 8.18
N GLU A 388 -1.03 -17.02 6.98
CA GLU A 388 0.06 -17.38 6.07
C GLU A 388 0.73 -16.17 5.41
N THR A 389 0.00 -15.06 5.18
CA THR A 389 0.59 -13.80 4.69
C THR A 389 1.54 -13.18 5.70
N ILE A 390 1.15 -13.17 6.97
CA ILE A 390 1.99 -12.68 8.06
C ILE A 390 3.16 -13.64 8.31
N THR A 391 2.95 -14.96 8.20
CA THR A 391 4.01 -15.97 8.35
C THR A 391 5.03 -15.89 7.22
N ALA A 392 4.60 -15.67 5.97
CA ALA A 392 5.49 -15.45 4.83
C ALA A 392 6.23 -14.10 4.91
N MET A 393 5.58 -13.05 5.42
CA MET A 393 6.24 -11.77 5.72
C MET A 393 7.27 -11.91 6.86
N ARG A 394 7.02 -12.76 7.87
CA ARG A 394 7.98 -13.13 8.91
C ARG A 394 9.19 -13.89 8.36
N ALA A 395 8.95 -14.87 7.50
CA ALA A 395 10.02 -15.62 6.84
C ALA A 395 10.90 -14.73 5.94
N CYS A 396 10.32 -13.69 5.35
CA CYS A 396 11.07 -12.69 4.58
C CYS A 396 11.92 -11.77 5.48
N PHE A 397 11.53 -11.57 6.74
CA PHE A 397 12.26 -10.79 7.74
C PHE A 397 13.38 -11.58 8.41
N GLU A 398 13.24 -12.89 8.56
CA GLU A 398 14.33 -13.77 9.04
C GLU A 398 15.41 -14.02 7.97
N ALA A 399 15.14 -13.70 6.71
CA ALA A 399 16.05 -13.86 5.59
C ALA A 399 16.83 -12.57 5.20
N LEU A 400 16.50 -11.44 5.83
CA LEU A 400 17.22 -10.15 5.75
C LEU A 400 18.07 -9.96 7.00
#